data_AF-A0A0K0FR37-F1
#
_entry.id   AF-A0A0K0FR37-F1
#
_cell.length_a   1.000
_cell.length_b   1.000
_cell.length_c   1.000
_cell.angle_alpha   90.00
_cell.angle_beta   90.00
_cell.angle_gamma   90.00
#
_symmetry.space_group_name_H-M   'P 1'
#
loop_
_entity.id
_entity.type
_entity.pdbx_description
1 polymer ?
#
loop_
_entity_poly.entity_id
_entity_poly.type
_entity_poly.pdbx_seq_one_letter_code
_entity_poly.pdbx_strand_id
1 'polypeptide(L)'
;MMLILITPTAIIKNDSRLPPKYYTDSTRIINSSSTSPVSRREVDDEKKVPLIENKEEKEDCSCLGQKKGQKFDIMRMLIYWRNFAIIGVLLFLFITLFLMLADDKKKAMLKRVQVIILAQFGMFIGSTVTMKRIFLLGKHSTVSFKIISRVIAFIVCLMTHCCWLTFYMKSPENSLIITLCFMAFSIYLHFNLLILFLLAVEYFVLGIISLTTQQRVTKFIPEYYRNLITIFGIVFSFFLTVHGYTVTNSDYTLKKVDVRIHNLPPEYEHFSIALLTDVHIGPTVYKDRIERMVNTVNKLNPHMIAISGDLVDGYVEYLGERVKLINNLKSKYGTFFVTGNHEYYQDNIDTWMSFFDKNVNMTILRNSNHIIKRENTNNVICVAGVDDIFSTNIKVPGHGTDAKKALEGCPDNNSTNILLVHQPNAGNAILRSPLLKKKPVHLTLSGHTHAGQFYVVYPIAWLLNTYLSGLHTVIGNSQIYVSAGTNFWGPPVKRWNSCEITLISLRQG
;
A
#
# COMPACT_ATOMS: atom_id res chain seq x y z
N MET A 1 5.32 -0.85 5.23
CA MET A 1 4.44 -0.75 4.05
C MET A 1 4.57 -1.97 3.14
N MET A 2 5.70 -2.17 2.44
CA MET A 2 5.84 -3.27 1.47
C MET A 2 5.57 -4.67 2.08
N LEU A 3 6.12 -5.00 3.26
CA LEU A 3 5.83 -6.29 3.93
C LEU A 3 4.40 -6.48 4.46
N ILE A 4 3.56 -5.44 4.51
CA ILE A 4 2.14 -5.59 4.88
C ILE A 4 1.30 -5.92 3.63
N LEU A 5 1.71 -5.43 2.46
CA LEU A 5 1.25 -5.91 1.15
C LEU A 5 1.90 -7.26 0.74
N ILE A 6 2.95 -7.70 1.45
CA ILE A 6 3.66 -8.98 1.24
C ILE A 6 3.67 -9.78 2.55
N THR A 7 2.51 -9.89 3.20
CA THR A 7 2.20 -11.15 3.88
C THR A 7 2.08 -12.22 2.79
N PRO A 8 2.75 -13.39 2.90
CA PRO A 8 2.77 -14.36 1.81
C PRO A 8 1.43 -15.08 1.67
N THR A 9 0.50 -14.45 0.94
CA THR A 9 -0.62 -15.18 0.31
C THR A 9 0.00 -16.26 -0.56
N ALA A 10 -0.33 -17.53 -0.27
CA ALA A 10 0.27 -18.66 -0.97
C ALA A 10 0.11 -18.52 -2.49
N ILE A 11 1.22 -18.59 -3.23
CA ILE A 11 1.19 -18.58 -4.70
C ILE A 11 0.65 -19.93 -5.15
N ILE A 12 -0.69 -20.02 -5.22
CA ILE A 12 -1.38 -21.13 -5.89
C ILE A 12 -0.98 -21.03 -7.36
N LYS A 13 -0.15 -21.98 -7.82
CA LYS A 13 0.29 -22.06 -9.23
C LYS A 13 -0.93 -22.09 -10.14
N ASN A 14 -1.11 -21.02 -10.91
CA ASN A 14 -2.23 -20.88 -11.84
C ASN A 14 -1.83 -21.42 -13.23
N ASP A 15 -1.68 -22.74 -13.30
CA ASP A 15 -1.07 -23.44 -14.45
C ASP A 15 -2.09 -23.62 -15.60
N SER A 16 -2.30 -22.57 -16.41
CA SER A 16 -3.04 -22.62 -17.70
C SER A 16 -3.11 -21.27 -18.44
N ARG A 17 -1.97 -20.71 -18.87
CA ARG A 17 -1.94 -19.62 -19.89
C ARG A 17 -0.77 -19.77 -20.86
N LEU A 18 -0.94 -20.62 -21.88
CA LEU A 18 -0.13 -20.64 -23.09
C LEU A 18 -0.99 -20.19 -24.30
N PRO A 19 -0.60 -19.15 -25.04
CA PRO A 19 -1.24 -18.81 -26.31
C PRO A 19 -0.78 -19.76 -27.44
N PRO A 20 -1.56 -19.92 -28.52
CA PRO A 20 -1.19 -20.78 -29.64
C PRO A 20 0.02 -20.24 -30.43
N LYS A 21 0.86 -21.15 -30.92
CA LYS A 21 1.93 -20.83 -31.86
C LYS A 21 1.36 -20.60 -33.27
N TYR A 22 1.82 -19.55 -33.94
CA TYR A 22 1.71 -19.44 -35.39
C TYR A 22 3.03 -19.83 -36.06
N TYR A 23 2.94 -20.58 -37.16
CA TYR A 23 4.04 -20.90 -38.06
C TYR A 23 4.17 -19.81 -39.14
N THR A 24 5.39 -19.42 -39.47
CA THR A 24 5.78 -18.99 -40.82
C THR A 24 7.24 -19.38 -41.07
N ASP A 25 7.48 -20.16 -42.11
CA ASP A 25 8.81 -20.50 -42.62
C ASP A 25 9.28 -19.43 -43.61
N SER A 26 10.60 -19.19 -43.69
CA SER A 26 11.32 -18.98 -44.96
C SER A 26 12.82 -18.84 -44.72
N THR A 27 13.65 -19.45 -45.59
CA THR A 27 15.12 -19.37 -45.55
C THR A 27 15.70 -19.00 -46.92
N ARG A 28 16.77 -18.18 -46.91
CA ARG A 28 17.76 -17.89 -47.99
C ARG A 28 18.81 -16.99 -47.32
N ILE A 29 20.04 -17.42 -46.98
CA ILE A 29 21.14 -17.99 -47.79
C ILE A 29 21.61 -17.02 -48.89
N ILE A 30 22.81 -16.44 -48.74
CA ILE A 30 24.00 -16.58 -49.62
C ILE A 30 25.20 -15.71 -49.11
N ASN A 31 26.41 -16.21 -49.37
CA ASN A 31 27.78 -15.70 -49.09
C ASN A 31 28.16 -14.38 -49.81
N SER A 32 29.27 -13.66 -49.55
CA SER A 32 30.25 -13.67 -48.42
C SER A 32 30.76 -12.23 -48.07
N SER A 33 32.01 -11.73 -48.17
CA SER A 33 33.32 -12.14 -48.77
C SER A 33 34.53 -11.45 -48.05
N SER A 34 35.76 -11.71 -48.51
CA SER A 34 37.05 -11.04 -48.16
C SER A 34 37.12 -9.56 -48.64
N THR A 35 38.01 -8.67 -48.16
CA THR A 35 39.50 -8.72 -48.07
C THR A 35 40.12 -7.80 -46.97
N SER A 36 41.47 -7.75 -46.90
CA SER A 36 42.33 -7.00 -45.96
C SER A 36 43.70 -6.67 -46.64
N PRO A 37 44.77 -6.15 -46.00
CA PRO A 37 44.95 -5.20 -44.87
C PRO A 37 45.83 -3.96 -45.31
N VAL A 38 46.92 -3.62 -44.57
CA VAL A 38 48.06 -2.67 -44.85
C VAL A 38 47.88 -1.18 -44.42
N SER A 39 48.88 -0.39 -43.96
CA SER A 39 49.99 -0.57 -42.97
C SER A 39 50.76 0.74 -42.66
N ARG A 40 51.26 0.95 -41.42
CA ARG A 40 52.39 1.84 -40.99
C ARG A 40 52.25 3.37 -41.30
N ARG A 41 53.05 4.33 -40.76
CA ARG A 41 54.38 4.36 -40.11
C ARG A 41 54.54 5.61 -39.17
N GLU A 42 55.62 5.72 -38.39
CA GLU A 42 55.97 6.89 -37.55
C GLU A 42 56.71 8.04 -38.28
N VAL A 43 56.90 9.20 -37.62
CA VAL A 43 58.21 9.90 -37.34
C VAL A 43 57.99 11.32 -36.74
N ASP A 44 58.99 11.80 -35.97
CA ASP A 44 59.11 13.07 -35.19
C ASP A 44 59.40 14.34 -36.07
N ASP A 45 59.78 15.57 -35.66
CA ASP A 45 60.51 16.08 -34.47
C ASP A 45 60.51 17.65 -34.34
N GLU A 46 61.06 18.15 -33.23
CA GLU A 46 61.86 19.40 -33.00
C GLU A 46 61.33 20.84 -33.26
N LYS A 47 61.27 21.70 -32.20
CA LYS A 47 62.23 22.82 -31.91
C LYS A 47 61.92 23.66 -30.64
N LYS A 48 62.74 24.69 -30.33
CA LYS A 48 63.11 25.15 -28.96
C LYS A 48 63.08 26.70 -28.74
N VAL A 49 62.72 27.14 -27.50
CA VAL A 49 63.40 28.15 -26.61
C VAL A 49 63.47 29.64 -27.10
N PRO A 50 63.52 30.73 -26.26
CA PRO A 50 63.98 30.84 -24.86
C PRO A 50 63.14 31.58 -23.77
N LEU A 51 63.46 31.20 -22.52
CA LEU A 51 63.72 31.97 -21.28
C LEU A 51 63.44 33.48 -21.16
N ILE A 52 63.02 33.89 -19.95
CA ILE A 52 63.69 34.88 -19.07
C ILE A 52 63.36 34.52 -17.59
N GLU A 53 64.30 34.71 -16.66
CA GLU A 53 64.10 34.54 -15.22
C GLU A 53 63.67 35.85 -14.53
N ASN A 54 63.08 35.75 -13.32
CA ASN A 54 63.34 36.72 -12.25
C ASN A 54 63.09 36.07 -10.88
N LYS A 55 63.85 36.50 -9.86
CA LYS A 55 63.77 36.02 -8.46
C LYS A 55 63.58 37.19 -7.51
N GLU A 56 62.52 37.14 -6.72
CA GLU A 56 62.22 37.96 -5.54
C GLU A 56 61.05 37.24 -4.81
N GLU A 57 60.88 37.29 -3.50
CA GLU A 57 61.86 37.11 -2.42
C GLU A 57 61.10 36.39 -1.27
N LYS A 58 61.75 35.93 -0.19
CA LYS A 58 61.04 35.29 0.93
C LYS A 58 60.78 36.27 2.07
N GLU A 59 59.51 36.55 2.36
CA GLU A 59 59.09 37.00 3.69
C GLU A 59 58.19 35.95 4.36
N ASP A 60 58.43 35.74 5.65
CA ASP A 60 57.76 34.72 6.46
C ASP A 60 56.64 35.37 7.29
N CYS A 61 55.40 34.89 7.12
CA CYS A 61 54.24 35.37 7.86
C CYS A 61 53.35 34.19 8.29
N SER A 62 53.91 33.37 9.18
CA SER A 62 53.16 32.38 9.94
C SER A 62 52.25 33.04 11.00
N CYS A 63 51.34 32.25 11.60
CA CYS A 63 50.59 32.60 12.82
C CYS A 63 49.47 33.67 12.73
N LEU A 64 48.47 33.46 11.87
CA LEU A 64 47.07 33.78 12.24
C LEU A 64 46.16 32.56 12.10
N GLY A 65 45.74 32.02 13.24
CA GLY A 65 45.05 30.73 13.31
C GLY A 65 43.62 30.77 12.77
N GLN A 66 43.38 30.17 11.59
CA GLN A 66 42.04 29.80 11.17
C GLN A 66 41.45 28.79 12.16
N LYS A 67 40.61 29.27 13.09
CA LYS A 67 39.74 28.41 13.91
C LYS A 67 39.00 27.46 12.97
N LYS A 68 39.15 26.15 13.20
CA LYS A 68 38.34 25.12 12.51
C LYS A 68 36.88 25.28 12.92
N GLY A 69 36.16 26.21 12.29
CA GLY A 69 34.71 26.24 12.30
C GLY A 69 34.21 24.86 11.88
N GLN A 70 33.37 24.25 12.72
CA GLN A 70 32.91 22.88 12.50
C GLN A 70 32.08 22.82 11.22
N LYS A 71 32.72 22.47 10.10
CA LYS A 71 32.00 22.03 8.89
C LYS A 71 31.13 20.86 9.32
N PHE A 72 29.81 21.06 9.30
CA PHE A 72 28.84 20.02 9.58
C PHE A 72 28.93 18.95 8.48
N ASP A 73 29.79 17.98 8.73
CA ASP A 73 30.29 17.10 7.68
C ASP A 73 29.25 16.04 7.31
N ILE A 74 28.80 16.11 6.06
CA ILE A 74 27.78 15.20 5.53
C ILE A 74 28.34 13.78 5.38
N MET A 75 29.67 13.60 5.29
CA MET A 75 30.26 12.26 5.43
C MET A 75 29.98 11.69 6.83
N ARG A 76 30.08 12.48 7.91
CA ARG A 76 29.68 12.03 9.25
C ARG A 76 28.19 11.68 9.31
N MET A 77 27.31 12.51 8.75
CA MET A 77 25.87 12.22 8.73
C MET A 77 25.54 10.91 7.98
N LEU A 78 26.17 10.67 6.83
CA LEU A 78 26.03 9.43 6.07
C LEU A 78 26.66 8.23 6.79
N ILE A 79 27.77 8.41 7.51
CA ILE A 79 28.35 7.39 8.39
C ILE A 79 27.41 7.05 9.54
N TYR A 80 26.80 8.05 10.21
CA TYR A 80 25.80 7.81 11.25
C TYR A 80 24.61 7.03 10.69
N TRP A 81 24.08 7.40 9.53
CA TRP A 81 22.96 6.68 8.89
C TRP A 81 23.32 5.25 8.48
N ARG A 82 24.54 5.02 7.94
CA ARG A 82 25.06 3.67 7.69
C ARG A 82 25.19 2.86 8.98
N ASN A 83 25.67 3.47 10.06
CA ASN A 83 25.86 2.80 11.34
C ASN A 83 24.49 2.48 12.00
N PHE A 84 23.50 3.38 11.92
CA PHE A 84 22.11 3.11 12.31
C PHE A 84 21.49 1.96 11.49
N ALA A 85 21.77 1.89 10.18
CA ALA A 85 21.32 0.78 9.34
C ALA A 85 21.93 -0.56 9.77
N ILE A 86 23.23 -0.59 10.10
CA ILE A 86 23.92 -1.78 10.66
C ILE A 86 23.32 -2.19 12.01
N ILE A 87 23.11 -1.23 12.92
CA ILE A 87 22.46 -1.47 14.22
C ILE A 87 21.04 -2.03 14.03
N GLY A 88 20.27 -1.52 13.07
CA GLY A 88 18.95 -2.04 12.72
C GLY A 88 18.97 -3.50 12.25
N VAL A 89 19.95 -3.89 11.41
CA VAL A 89 20.12 -5.30 11.00
C VAL A 89 20.49 -6.19 12.19
N LEU A 90 21.42 -5.75 13.05
CA LEU A 90 21.81 -6.50 14.25
C LEU A 90 20.64 -6.66 15.23
N LEU A 91 19.83 -5.61 15.43
CA LEU A 91 18.64 -5.67 16.29
C LEU A 91 17.56 -6.59 15.72
N PHE A 92 17.35 -6.57 14.39
CA PHE A 92 16.43 -7.47 13.71
C PHE A 92 16.84 -8.93 13.87
N LEU A 93 18.12 -9.25 13.68
CA LEU A 93 18.69 -10.60 13.88
C LEU A 93 18.60 -11.05 15.34
N PHE A 94 18.91 -10.17 16.29
CA PHE A 94 18.79 -10.44 17.73
C PHE A 94 17.34 -10.77 18.12
N ILE A 95 16.37 -10.01 17.63
CA ILE A 95 14.94 -10.30 17.87
C ILE A 95 14.50 -11.59 17.16
N THR A 96 15.07 -11.93 15.99
CA THR A 96 14.78 -13.23 15.33
C THR A 96 15.22 -14.40 16.21
N LEU A 97 16.40 -14.30 16.84
CA LEU A 97 16.88 -15.31 17.78
C LEU A 97 15.97 -15.37 19.02
N PHE A 98 15.62 -14.22 19.60
CA PHE A 98 14.76 -14.16 20.79
C PHE A 98 13.32 -14.65 20.52
N LEU A 99 12.81 -14.50 19.29
CA LEU A 99 11.51 -15.04 18.86
C LEU A 99 11.45 -16.57 18.92
N MET A 100 12.58 -17.27 18.81
CA MET A 100 12.63 -18.73 18.94
C MET A 100 12.46 -19.20 20.39
N LEU A 101 12.73 -18.31 21.36
CA LEU A 101 12.72 -18.59 22.81
C LEU A 101 11.51 -17.95 23.54
N ALA A 102 10.78 -17.06 22.88
CA ALA A 102 9.68 -16.29 23.48
C ALA A 102 8.37 -17.10 23.57
N ASP A 103 7.56 -16.86 24.62
CA ASP A 103 6.15 -17.27 24.65
C ASP A 103 5.33 -16.55 23.57
N ASP A 104 4.17 -17.09 23.20
CA ASP A 104 3.43 -16.61 22.02
C ASP A 104 2.88 -15.18 22.16
N LYS A 105 2.61 -14.72 23.39
CA LYS A 105 2.21 -13.33 23.67
C LYS A 105 3.37 -12.38 23.42
N LYS A 106 4.59 -12.73 23.87
CA LYS A 106 5.82 -12.01 23.52
C LYS A 106 6.12 -12.12 22.03
N LYS A 107 5.93 -13.28 21.38
CA LYS A 107 6.16 -13.46 19.92
C LYS A 107 5.37 -12.47 19.08
N ALA A 108 4.10 -12.23 19.40
CA ALA A 108 3.27 -11.26 18.68
C ALA A 108 3.86 -9.83 18.76
N MET A 109 4.21 -9.37 19.96
CA MET A 109 4.83 -8.06 20.18
C MET A 109 6.18 -7.92 19.43
N LEU A 110 7.05 -8.93 19.55
CA LEU A 110 8.38 -8.95 18.94
C LEU A 110 8.30 -8.93 17.41
N LYS A 111 7.36 -9.66 16.79
CA LYS A 111 7.09 -9.59 15.35
C LYS A 111 6.69 -8.18 14.89
N ARG A 112 5.82 -7.48 15.64
CA ARG A 112 5.45 -6.08 15.34
C ARG A 112 6.69 -5.16 15.37
N VAL A 113 7.54 -5.31 16.38
CA VAL A 113 8.80 -4.56 16.50
C VAL A 113 9.75 -4.85 15.32
N GLN A 114 9.91 -6.10 14.90
CA GLN A 114 10.73 -6.46 13.73
C GLN A 114 10.26 -5.81 12.42
N VAL A 115 8.94 -5.86 12.15
CA VAL A 115 8.36 -5.25 10.94
C VAL A 115 8.64 -3.74 10.91
N ILE A 116 8.63 -3.08 12.07
CA ILE A 116 8.91 -1.65 12.20
C ILE A 116 10.42 -1.35 12.05
N ILE A 117 11.32 -2.16 12.63
CA ILE A 117 12.76 -2.04 12.39
C ILE A 117 13.09 -2.19 10.89
N LEU A 118 12.48 -3.16 10.22
CA LEU A 118 12.67 -3.39 8.78
C LEU A 118 12.07 -2.27 7.92
N ALA A 119 10.93 -1.70 8.33
CA ALA A 119 10.36 -0.51 7.70
C ALA A 119 11.27 0.72 7.87
N GLN A 120 11.77 0.97 9.07
CA GLN A 120 12.72 2.05 9.38
C GLN A 120 14.02 1.89 8.58
N PHE A 121 14.58 0.67 8.49
CA PHE A 121 15.75 0.36 7.66
C PHE A 121 15.51 0.69 6.17
N GLY A 122 14.37 0.26 5.62
CA GLY A 122 13.97 0.62 4.25
C GLY A 122 13.82 2.14 4.05
N MET A 123 13.35 2.86 5.06
CA MET A 123 13.30 4.32 5.03
C MET A 123 14.67 4.98 5.14
N PHE A 124 15.64 4.44 5.89
CA PHE A 124 17.00 5.00 5.91
C PHE A 124 17.68 4.92 4.53
N ILE A 125 17.38 3.91 3.73
CA ILE A 125 17.87 3.80 2.35
C ILE A 125 17.30 4.93 1.47
N GLY A 126 15.99 5.13 1.43
CA GLY A 126 15.38 6.21 0.64
C GLY A 126 15.67 7.62 1.20
N SER A 127 15.80 7.79 2.51
CA SER A 127 16.31 9.01 3.13
C SER A 127 17.72 9.32 2.61
N THR A 128 18.59 8.31 2.49
CA THR A 128 19.94 8.45 1.90
C THR A 128 19.89 8.86 0.43
N VAL A 129 18.99 8.27 -0.38
CA VAL A 129 18.75 8.70 -1.76
C VAL A 129 18.28 10.16 -1.79
N THR A 130 17.31 10.52 -0.97
CA THR A 130 16.69 11.85 -0.88
C THR A 130 17.74 12.92 -0.58
N MET A 131 18.52 12.75 0.50
CA MET A 131 19.59 13.71 0.86
C MET A 131 20.68 13.79 -0.21
N LYS A 132 21.03 12.68 -0.88
CA LYS A 132 21.99 12.70 -2.00
C LYS A 132 21.45 13.48 -3.20
N ARG A 133 20.17 13.37 -3.55
CA ARG A 133 19.54 14.14 -4.64
C ARG A 133 19.47 15.63 -4.30
N ILE A 134 19.09 16.00 -3.08
CA ILE A 134 19.05 17.39 -2.62
C ILE A 134 20.45 18.02 -2.59
N PHE A 135 21.48 17.26 -2.16
CA PHE A 135 22.86 17.74 -2.19
C PHE A 135 23.37 18.05 -3.61
N LEU A 136 23.07 17.17 -4.57
CA LEU A 136 23.45 17.35 -5.99
C LEU A 136 22.67 18.48 -6.66
N LEU A 137 21.37 18.60 -6.39
CA LEU A 137 20.54 19.72 -6.84
C LEU A 137 21.11 21.06 -6.35
N GLY A 138 21.51 21.12 -5.08
CA GLY A 138 22.11 22.30 -4.49
C GLY A 138 23.56 22.58 -4.90
N LYS A 139 24.25 21.74 -5.71
CA LYS A 139 25.70 21.84 -5.97
C LYS A 139 26.16 23.24 -6.40
N HIS A 140 25.48 23.83 -7.39
CA HIS A 140 25.85 25.09 -8.03
C HIS A 140 25.04 26.31 -7.57
N SER A 141 24.17 26.18 -6.56
CA SER A 141 23.32 27.28 -6.07
C SER A 141 23.93 28.07 -4.90
N THR A 142 23.20 29.08 -4.40
CA THR A 142 23.65 29.95 -3.29
C THR A 142 23.80 29.18 -1.97
N VAL A 143 24.60 29.73 -1.05
CA VAL A 143 24.81 29.13 0.29
C VAL A 143 23.48 29.03 1.06
N SER A 144 22.63 30.06 1.00
CA SER A 144 21.32 30.06 1.63
C SER A 144 20.41 28.96 1.08
N PHE A 145 20.34 28.78 -0.24
CA PHE A 145 19.58 27.68 -0.85
C PHE A 145 20.13 26.31 -0.43
N LYS A 146 21.47 26.14 -0.42
CA LYS A 146 22.15 24.92 0.03
C LYS A 146 21.80 24.55 1.47
N ILE A 147 21.65 25.54 2.36
CA ILE A 147 21.25 25.30 3.76
C ILE A 147 19.76 24.98 3.84
N ILE A 148 18.89 25.86 3.32
CA ILE A 148 17.43 25.76 3.44
C ILE A 148 16.91 24.44 2.86
N SER A 149 17.32 24.07 1.64
CA SER A 149 16.88 22.83 0.98
C SER A 149 17.29 21.57 1.76
N ARG A 150 18.46 21.56 2.40
CA ARG A 150 18.94 20.44 3.21
C ARG A 150 18.23 20.35 4.55
N VAL A 151 17.93 21.49 5.19
CA VAL A 151 17.16 21.54 6.44
C VAL A 151 15.73 21.05 6.21
N ILE A 152 15.05 21.52 5.16
CA ILE A 152 13.71 21.04 4.79
C ILE A 152 13.72 19.55 4.50
N ALA A 153 14.67 19.05 3.70
CA ALA A 153 14.79 17.63 3.40
C ALA A 153 15.06 16.77 4.65
N PHE A 154 15.91 17.25 5.57
CA PHE A 154 16.15 16.58 6.84
C PHE A 154 14.88 16.52 7.70
N ILE A 155 14.11 17.61 7.79
CA ILE A 155 12.84 17.66 8.53
C ILE A 155 11.82 16.69 7.92
N VAL A 156 11.65 16.67 6.60
CA VAL A 156 10.73 15.74 5.91
C VAL A 156 11.12 14.28 6.17
N CYS A 157 12.42 13.95 6.10
CA CYS A 157 12.91 12.61 6.46
C CYS A 157 12.67 12.29 7.94
N LEU A 158 12.97 13.21 8.87
CA LEU A 158 12.73 13.01 10.31
C LEU A 158 11.25 12.74 10.60
N MET A 159 10.34 13.56 10.06
CA MET A 159 8.89 13.41 10.23
C MET A 159 8.36 12.11 9.58
N THR A 160 8.94 11.69 8.46
CA THR A 160 8.70 10.37 7.83
C THR A 160 9.10 9.22 8.76
N HIS A 161 10.27 9.29 9.41
CA HIS A 161 10.71 8.31 10.39
C HIS A 161 9.84 8.33 11.67
N CYS A 162 9.35 9.50 12.09
CA CYS A 162 8.44 9.67 13.23
C CYS A 162 7.02 9.13 12.99
N CYS A 163 6.50 9.09 11.76
CA CYS A 163 5.16 8.56 11.47
C CYS A 163 5.01 7.05 11.75
N TRP A 164 6.11 6.34 12.02
CA TRP A 164 6.10 4.94 12.45
C TRP A 164 6.10 4.80 13.98
N LEU A 165 6.44 5.86 14.73
CA LEU A 165 6.28 5.91 16.19
C LEU A 165 4.82 6.12 16.59
N THR A 166 4.01 6.76 15.73
CA THR A 166 2.59 7.03 16.02
C THR A 166 1.74 5.76 16.10
N PHE A 167 2.20 4.63 15.54
CA PHE A 167 1.59 3.30 15.76
C PHE A 167 1.77 2.76 17.19
N TYR A 168 2.72 3.32 17.96
CA TYR A 168 2.93 3.01 19.39
C TYR A 168 2.51 4.12 20.34
N MET A 169 2.28 5.34 19.84
CA MET A 169 1.78 6.43 20.67
C MET A 169 0.32 6.16 21.06
N LYS A 170 0.10 6.00 22.37
CA LYS A 170 -1.22 5.98 23.03
C LYS A 170 -1.90 7.37 22.98
N SER A 171 -2.02 7.96 21.79
CA SER A 171 -2.56 9.30 21.56
C SER A 171 -3.93 9.18 20.87
N PRO A 172 -5.03 9.50 21.55
CA PRO A 172 -6.38 9.32 20.99
C PRO A 172 -6.76 10.39 19.96
N GLU A 173 -6.04 11.51 19.87
CA GLU A 173 -6.45 12.72 19.16
C GLU A 173 -5.80 12.94 17.78
N ASN A 174 -6.54 13.59 16.88
CA ASN A 174 -6.04 14.06 15.58
C ASN A 174 -5.11 15.28 15.74
N SER A 175 -3.91 15.06 16.29
CA SER A 175 -2.91 16.12 16.39
C SER A 175 -2.33 16.47 15.01
N LEU A 176 -2.19 17.77 14.74
CA LEU A 176 -1.57 18.29 13.51
C LEU A 176 -0.18 17.67 13.24
N ILE A 177 0.56 17.31 14.29
CA ILE A 177 1.86 16.65 14.19
C ILE A 177 1.73 15.26 13.55
N ILE A 178 0.73 14.46 13.93
CA ILE A 178 0.46 13.14 13.31
C ILE A 178 0.10 13.34 11.83
N THR A 179 -0.78 14.29 11.51
CA THR A 179 -1.16 14.61 10.12
C THR A 179 0.06 14.98 9.29
N LEU A 180 0.90 15.91 9.76
CA LEU A 180 2.09 16.37 9.05
C LEU A 180 3.15 15.27 8.92
N CYS A 181 3.36 14.42 9.92
CA CYS A 181 4.27 13.28 9.83
C CYS A 181 3.83 12.28 8.74
N PHE A 182 2.53 12.01 8.63
CA PHE A 182 2.00 11.18 7.57
C PHE A 182 2.01 11.84 6.18
N MET A 183 1.80 13.16 6.08
CA MET A 183 1.97 13.90 4.82
C MET A 183 3.44 13.91 4.38
N ALA A 184 4.39 14.09 5.31
CA ALA A 184 5.82 13.96 5.05
C ALA A 184 6.17 12.56 4.51
N PHE A 185 5.66 11.50 5.16
CA PHE A 185 5.80 10.12 4.68
C PHE A 185 5.20 9.92 3.27
N SER A 186 4.06 10.53 2.95
CA SER A 186 3.47 10.46 1.61
C SER A 186 4.31 11.16 0.54
N ILE A 187 4.84 12.37 0.81
CA ILE A 187 5.74 13.08 -0.09
C ILE A 187 7.02 12.27 -0.30
N TYR A 188 7.62 11.79 0.79
CA TYR A 188 8.79 10.93 0.78
C TYR A 188 8.58 9.66 -0.04
N LEU A 189 7.43 9.00 0.10
CA LEU A 189 7.08 7.77 -0.60
C LEU A 189 6.92 8.00 -2.10
N HIS A 190 6.14 9.01 -2.49
CA HIS A 190 5.98 9.41 -3.89
C HIS A 190 7.34 9.75 -4.52
N PHE A 191 8.18 10.51 -3.83
CA PHE A 191 9.49 10.92 -4.34
C PHE A 191 10.42 9.72 -4.54
N ASN A 192 10.57 8.86 -3.52
CA ASN A 192 11.52 7.76 -3.59
C ASN A 192 11.08 6.65 -4.57
N LEU A 193 9.78 6.34 -4.66
CA LEU A 193 9.31 5.36 -5.64
C LEU A 193 9.36 5.91 -7.07
N LEU A 194 9.09 7.20 -7.30
CA LEU A 194 9.28 7.82 -8.62
C LEU A 194 10.77 7.84 -9.04
N ILE A 195 11.67 8.23 -8.15
CA ILE A 195 13.12 8.22 -8.43
C ILE A 195 13.62 6.79 -8.67
N LEU A 196 13.14 5.79 -7.91
CA LEU A 196 13.47 4.38 -8.13
C LEU A 196 12.97 3.88 -9.48
N PHE A 197 11.72 4.20 -9.85
CA PHE A 197 11.15 3.86 -11.16
C PHE A 197 11.95 4.47 -12.31
N LEU A 198 12.26 5.77 -12.25
CA LEU A 198 13.04 6.44 -13.29
C LEU A 198 14.48 5.90 -13.41
N LEU A 199 15.09 5.49 -12.30
CA LEU A 199 16.39 4.80 -12.31
C LEU A 199 16.27 3.39 -12.93
N ALA A 200 15.22 2.63 -12.60
CA ALA A 200 14.99 1.31 -13.19
C ALA A 200 14.77 1.41 -14.72
N VAL A 201 14.07 2.44 -15.20
CA VAL A 201 13.92 2.73 -16.64
C VAL A 201 15.27 3.10 -17.27
N GLU A 202 16.09 3.95 -16.64
CA GLU A 202 17.44 4.26 -17.16
C GLU A 202 18.31 2.99 -17.27
N TYR A 203 18.35 2.15 -16.23
CA TYR A 203 19.12 0.91 -16.24
C TYR A 203 18.58 -0.12 -17.24
N PHE A 204 17.27 -0.20 -17.44
CA PHE A 204 16.67 -1.07 -18.46
C PHE A 204 17.08 -0.62 -19.88
N VAL A 205 16.95 0.67 -20.19
CA VAL A 205 17.36 1.23 -21.48
C VAL A 205 18.87 1.06 -21.72
N LEU A 206 19.71 1.31 -20.72
CA LEU A 206 21.15 1.03 -20.79
C LEU A 206 21.45 -0.46 -21.02
N GLY A 207 20.68 -1.36 -20.41
CA GLY A 207 20.77 -2.80 -20.65
C GLY A 207 20.48 -3.16 -22.10
N ILE A 208 19.38 -2.67 -22.66
CA ILE A 208 19.02 -2.88 -24.08
C ILE A 208 20.11 -2.31 -25.00
N ILE A 209 20.59 -1.08 -24.77
CA ILE A 209 21.67 -0.48 -25.57
C ILE A 209 22.96 -1.32 -25.48
N SER A 210 23.34 -1.79 -24.29
CA SER A 210 24.55 -2.60 -24.12
C SER A 210 24.44 -3.99 -24.77
N LEU A 211 23.22 -4.53 -24.93
CA LEU A 211 22.96 -5.79 -25.62
C LEU A 211 22.95 -5.61 -27.15
N THR A 212 22.42 -4.50 -27.68
CA THR A 212 22.31 -4.27 -29.13
C THR A 212 23.58 -3.69 -29.75
N THR A 213 24.32 -2.85 -29.02
CA THR A 213 25.55 -2.19 -29.53
C THR A 213 26.84 -2.90 -29.13
N GLN A 214 26.77 -3.85 -28.21
CA GLN A 214 27.91 -4.45 -27.48
C GLN A 214 28.79 -3.44 -26.69
N GLN A 215 28.44 -2.14 -26.66
CA GLN A 215 29.19 -1.12 -25.93
C GLN A 215 28.70 -0.98 -24.49
N ARG A 216 29.63 -0.94 -23.52
CA ARG A 216 29.32 -0.66 -22.11
C ARG A 216 29.06 0.84 -21.86
N VAL A 217 27.89 1.32 -22.27
CA VAL A 217 27.40 2.66 -21.91
C VAL A 217 27.08 2.67 -20.41
N THR A 218 27.82 3.45 -19.62
CA THR A 218 27.71 3.44 -18.14
C THR A 218 26.78 4.51 -17.55
N LYS A 219 26.41 5.53 -18.34
CA LYS A 219 25.51 6.63 -17.96
C LYS A 219 24.77 7.11 -19.20
N PHE A 220 23.44 7.24 -19.14
CA PHE A 220 22.65 7.81 -20.24
C PHE A 220 22.29 9.28 -19.94
N ILE A 221 21.82 9.56 -18.72
CA ILE A 221 21.26 10.88 -18.38
C ILE A 221 22.35 11.83 -17.81
N PRO A 222 22.62 13.01 -18.41
CA PRO A 222 23.54 14.02 -17.87
C PRO A 222 23.12 14.63 -16.53
N GLU A 223 24.06 15.23 -15.79
CA GLU A 223 23.82 15.80 -14.45
C GLU A 223 22.71 16.87 -14.44
N TYR A 224 22.63 17.71 -15.48
CA TYR A 224 21.58 18.73 -15.66
C TYR A 224 20.16 18.12 -15.64
N TYR A 225 19.92 17.12 -16.50
CA TYR A 225 18.63 16.42 -16.56
C TYR A 225 18.31 15.68 -15.26
N ARG A 226 19.31 15.18 -14.51
CA ARG A 226 19.08 14.61 -13.17
C ARG A 226 18.62 15.67 -12.17
N ASN A 227 19.12 16.91 -12.25
CA ASN A 227 18.63 17.99 -11.40
C ASN A 227 17.18 18.38 -11.76
N LEU A 228 16.83 18.45 -13.05
CA LEU A 228 15.43 18.62 -13.50
C LEU A 228 14.50 17.50 -12.99
N ILE A 229 14.91 16.23 -13.11
CA ILE A 229 14.18 15.08 -12.57
C ILE A 229 14.01 15.18 -11.03
N THR A 230 14.99 15.74 -10.33
CA THR A 230 14.86 15.96 -8.87
C THR A 230 13.81 17.04 -8.56
N ILE A 231 13.83 18.17 -9.27
CA ILE A 231 12.85 19.25 -9.11
C ILE A 231 11.44 18.75 -9.44
N PHE A 232 11.26 18.13 -10.61
CA PHE A 232 9.99 17.52 -11.02
C PHE A 232 9.51 16.51 -9.97
N GLY A 233 10.39 15.62 -9.50
CA GLY A 233 10.04 14.62 -8.50
C GLY A 233 9.54 15.24 -7.19
N ILE A 234 10.16 16.33 -6.71
CA ILE A 234 9.72 17.05 -5.50
C ILE A 234 8.35 17.68 -5.73
N VAL A 235 8.20 18.47 -6.80
CA VAL A 235 6.96 19.20 -7.12
C VAL A 235 5.79 18.25 -7.34
N PHE A 236 6.00 17.17 -8.11
CA PHE A 236 4.98 16.16 -8.39
C PHE A 236 4.60 15.35 -7.15
N SER A 237 5.56 15.02 -6.27
CA SER A 237 5.26 14.30 -5.01
C SER A 237 4.49 15.16 -4.01
N PHE A 238 4.79 16.46 -3.95
CA PHE A 238 4.02 17.43 -3.18
C PHE A 238 2.60 17.57 -3.76
N PHE A 239 2.48 17.78 -5.08
CA PHE A 239 1.19 17.86 -5.77
C PHE A 239 0.31 16.62 -5.52
N LEU A 240 0.84 15.40 -5.72
CA LEU A 240 0.09 14.16 -5.50
C LEU A 240 -0.33 13.97 -4.04
N THR A 241 0.50 14.41 -3.08
CA THR A 241 0.16 14.35 -1.65
C THR A 241 -0.93 15.36 -1.29
N VAL A 242 -0.81 16.61 -1.72
CA VAL A 242 -1.81 17.67 -1.47
C VAL A 242 -3.14 17.32 -2.15
N HIS A 243 -3.11 16.88 -3.40
CA HIS A 243 -4.28 16.39 -4.12
C HIS A 243 -4.93 15.19 -3.42
N GLY A 244 -4.16 14.19 -3.03
CA GLY A 244 -4.72 13.03 -2.32
C GLY A 244 -5.26 13.40 -0.94
N TYR A 245 -4.73 14.46 -0.31
CA TYR A 245 -5.24 15.03 0.94
C TYR A 245 -6.53 15.84 0.77
N THR A 246 -6.75 16.52 -0.36
CA THR A 246 -8.07 17.11 -0.63
C THR A 246 -9.12 16.01 -0.84
N VAL A 247 -8.81 14.95 -1.61
CA VAL A 247 -9.71 13.81 -1.83
C VAL A 247 -10.15 13.11 -0.53
N THR A 248 -9.27 12.98 0.47
CA THR A 248 -9.61 12.36 1.76
C THR A 248 -10.39 13.26 2.72
N ASN A 249 -10.39 14.56 2.49
CA ASN A 249 -11.18 15.52 3.28
C ASN A 249 -12.53 15.84 2.64
N SER A 250 -12.63 15.81 1.30
CA SER A 250 -13.87 15.89 0.52
C SER A 250 -14.90 14.81 0.86
N ASP A 251 -16.15 15.05 0.46
CA ASP A 251 -17.25 14.09 0.62
C ASP A 251 -17.01 12.75 -0.06
N TYR A 252 -17.73 11.73 0.41
CA TYR A 252 -17.63 10.37 -0.11
C TYR A 252 -18.12 10.26 -1.55
N THR A 253 -17.35 9.57 -2.39
CA THR A 253 -17.77 9.19 -3.74
C THR A 253 -18.87 8.12 -3.63
N LEU A 254 -20.13 8.50 -3.83
CA LEU A 254 -21.23 7.54 -3.91
C LEU A 254 -21.14 6.75 -5.21
N LYS A 255 -20.91 5.44 -5.13
CA LYS A 255 -21.03 4.53 -6.27
C LYS A 255 -22.36 3.78 -6.20
N LYS A 256 -23.11 3.77 -7.29
CA LYS A 256 -24.29 2.91 -7.47
C LYS A 256 -23.91 1.76 -8.41
N VAL A 257 -24.18 0.53 -8.02
CA VAL A 257 -23.76 -0.67 -8.75
C VAL A 257 -24.92 -1.65 -8.82
N ASP A 258 -25.52 -1.80 -10.00
CA ASP A 258 -26.49 -2.86 -10.28
C ASP A 258 -25.74 -4.19 -10.47
N VAL A 259 -26.02 -5.18 -9.63
CA VAL A 259 -25.44 -6.53 -9.71
C VAL A 259 -26.52 -7.51 -10.16
N ARG A 260 -26.34 -8.10 -11.34
CA ARG A 260 -27.23 -9.12 -11.89
C ARG A 260 -26.98 -10.47 -11.22
N ILE A 261 -28.01 -11.01 -10.59
CA ILE A 261 -28.03 -12.30 -9.93
C ILE A 261 -28.98 -13.21 -10.72
N HIS A 262 -28.41 -14.26 -11.30
CA HIS A 262 -29.20 -15.27 -12.01
C HIS A 262 -30.15 -15.97 -11.04
N ASN A 263 -31.42 -16.11 -11.43
CA ASN A 263 -32.51 -16.62 -10.58
C ASN A 263 -32.70 -15.86 -9.26
N LEU A 264 -32.44 -14.54 -9.23
CA LEU A 264 -32.87 -13.69 -8.12
C LEU A 264 -34.39 -13.82 -7.95
N PRO A 265 -34.90 -14.16 -6.76
CA PRO A 265 -36.34 -14.22 -6.52
C PRO A 265 -36.94 -12.81 -6.67
N PRO A 266 -38.11 -12.64 -7.33
CA PRO A 266 -38.68 -11.32 -7.60
C PRO A 266 -38.89 -10.46 -6.35
N GLU A 267 -39.12 -11.07 -5.19
CA GLU A 267 -39.23 -10.35 -3.92
C GLU A 267 -37.92 -9.69 -3.46
N TYR A 268 -36.75 -10.00 -4.06
CA TYR A 268 -35.45 -9.38 -3.77
C TYR A 268 -34.90 -8.52 -4.93
N GLU A 269 -35.67 -8.31 -6.00
CA GLU A 269 -35.37 -7.25 -6.98
C GLU A 269 -35.27 -5.89 -6.26
N HIS A 270 -34.32 -5.04 -6.67
CA HIS A 270 -33.97 -3.79 -5.99
C HIS A 270 -33.53 -3.94 -4.50
N PHE A 271 -33.22 -5.14 -4.01
CA PHE A 271 -32.64 -5.29 -2.66
C PHE A 271 -31.28 -4.59 -2.61
N SER A 272 -31.11 -3.67 -1.65
CA SER A 272 -30.01 -2.70 -1.66
C SER A 272 -29.08 -2.84 -0.46
N ILE A 273 -27.77 -2.84 -0.76
CA ILE A 273 -26.69 -3.08 0.20
C ILE A 273 -25.79 -1.86 0.18
N ALA A 274 -25.69 -1.14 1.29
CA ALA A 274 -24.63 -0.16 1.46
C ALA A 274 -23.36 -0.89 1.94
N LEU A 275 -22.37 -1.00 1.05
CA LEU A 275 -21.07 -1.57 1.36
C LEU A 275 -20.13 -0.47 1.88
N LEU A 276 -19.58 -0.72 3.06
CA LEU A 276 -18.47 -0.03 3.68
C LEU A 276 -17.30 -1.01 3.80
N THR A 277 -16.08 -0.53 3.59
CA THR A 277 -14.84 -1.29 3.82
C THR A 277 -13.75 -0.32 4.23
N ASP A 278 -12.71 -0.80 4.91
CA ASP A 278 -11.48 -0.01 5.10
C ASP A 278 -11.81 1.36 5.74
N VAL A 279 -12.56 1.31 6.85
CA VAL A 279 -13.09 2.47 7.56
C VAL A 279 -12.02 3.07 8.48
N HIS A 280 -11.11 2.25 9.00
CA HIS A 280 -9.92 2.64 9.79
C HIS A 280 -10.18 3.71 10.86
N ILE A 281 -11.21 3.50 11.70
CA ILE A 281 -11.47 4.37 12.87
C ILE A 281 -10.20 4.41 13.73
N GLY A 282 -9.50 5.55 13.75
CA GLY A 282 -8.10 5.59 14.17
C GLY A 282 -7.51 7.00 14.20
N PRO A 283 -6.18 7.18 14.38
CA PRO A 283 -5.57 8.49 14.63
C PRO A 283 -5.85 9.54 13.55
N THR A 284 -5.97 9.15 12.28
CA THR A 284 -6.23 10.04 11.13
C THR A 284 -7.68 9.99 10.62
N VAL A 285 -8.54 9.15 11.20
CA VAL A 285 -9.98 9.07 10.90
C VAL A 285 -10.77 9.40 12.17
N TYR A 286 -11.12 10.67 12.31
CA TYR A 286 -11.76 11.21 13.50
C TYR A 286 -13.29 11.16 13.47
N LYS A 287 -13.90 11.48 14.62
CA LYS A 287 -15.36 11.54 14.85
C LYS A 287 -16.12 12.10 13.65
N ASP A 288 -15.77 13.31 13.21
CA ASP A 288 -16.48 14.06 12.18
C ASP A 288 -16.51 13.34 10.83
N ARG A 289 -15.47 12.54 10.51
CA ARG A 289 -15.39 11.74 9.28
C ARG A 289 -16.37 10.56 9.36
N ILE A 290 -16.45 9.91 10.52
CA ILE A 290 -17.40 8.82 10.79
C ILE A 290 -18.84 9.34 10.86
N GLU A 291 -19.09 10.52 11.44
CA GLU A 291 -20.42 11.14 11.42
C GLU A 291 -20.84 11.55 10.00
N ARG A 292 -19.93 12.05 9.15
CA ARG A 292 -20.20 12.25 7.71
C ARG A 292 -20.46 10.95 6.96
N MET A 293 -19.77 9.86 7.30
CA MET A 293 -19.99 8.53 6.73
C MET A 293 -21.40 8.03 7.08
N VAL A 294 -21.76 8.02 8.37
CA VAL A 294 -23.07 7.61 8.87
C VAL A 294 -24.19 8.43 8.22
N ASN A 295 -24.04 9.76 8.20
CA ASN A 295 -25.03 10.65 7.58
C ASN A 295 -25.16 10.44 6.07
N THR A 296 -24.09 10.06 5.37
CA THR A 296 -24.16 9.71 3.95
C THR A 296 -24.85 8.35 3.74
N VAL A 297 -24.51 7.32 4.52
CA VAL A 297 -25.15 5.98 4.42
C VAL A 297 -26.64 6.05 4.73
N ASN A 298 -27.03 6.74 5.80
CA ASN A 298 -28.43 6.84 6.23
C ASN A 298 -29.32 7.52 5.16
N LYS A 299 -28.77 8.46 4.38
CA LYS A 299 -29.47 9.10 3.24
C LYS A 299 -29.75 8.13 2.08
N LEU A 300 -29.10 6.96 2.04
CA LEU A 300 -29.33 5.94 1.00
C LEU A 300 -30.48 4.99 1.34
N ASN A 301 -30.96 4.99 2.60
CA ASN A 301 -31.98 4.09 3.13
C ASN A 301 -31.81 2.61 2.68
N PRO A 302 -30.64 1.99 2.93
CA PRO A 302 -30.33 0.66 2.40
C PRO A 302 -31.13 -0.45 3.10
N HIS A 303 -31.41 -1.54 2.38
CA HIS A 303 -32.04 -2.71 2.98
C HIS A 303 -31.12 -3.36 4.03
N MET A 304 -29.81 -3.47 3.76
CA MET A 304 -28.80 -3.89 4.74
C MET A 304 -27.51 -3.08 4.59
N ILE A 305 -26.68 -3.07 5.63
CA ILE A 305 -25.31 -2.54 5.56
C ILE A 305 -24.32 -3.70 5.69
N ALA A 306 -23.28 -3.70 4.87
CA ALA A 306 -22.16 -4.64 4.95
C ALA A 306 -20.88 -3.86 5.27
N ILE A 307 -20.10 -4.35 6.25
CA ILE A 307 -18.79 -3.83 6.63
C ILE A 307 -17.76 -4.94 6.41
N SER A 308 -17.11 -4.97 5.24
CA SER A 308 -16.15 -6.04 4.89
C SER A 308 -14.73 -5.74 5.40
N GLY A 309 -14.57 -5.70 6.73
CA GLY A 309 -13.29 -5.63 7.42
C GLY A 309 -12.62 -4.26 7.51
N ASP A 310 -11.58 -4.20 8.35
CA ASP A 310 -10.75 -3.03 8.66
C ASP A 310 -11.60 -1.84 9.14
N LEU A 311 -12.33 -2.07 10.22
CA LEU A 311 -13.14 -1.07 10.91
C LEU A 311 -12.27 -0.20 11.82
N VAL A 312 -11.21 -0.73 12.43
CA VAL A 312 -10.46 -0.06 13.52
C VAL A 312 -8.93 -0.07 13.35
N ASP A 313 -8.31 1.04 13.73
CA ASP A 313 -6.88 1.33 13.52
C ASP A 313 -6.12 1.59 14.83
N GLY A 314 -6.41 0.78 15.87
CA GLY A 314 -5.76 0.89 17.17
C GLY A 314 -6.41 0.06 18.29
N TYR A 315 -6.36 0.57 19.52
CA TYR A 315 -6.79 -0.11 20.74
C TYR A 315 -8.19 0.29 21.21
N VAL A 316 -8.93 -0.65 21.82
CA VAL A 316 -10.28 -0.41 22.38
C VAL A 316 -10.27 0.75 23.37
N GLU A 317 -9.24 0.84 24.21
CA GLU A 317 -9.00 1.87 25.25
C GLU A 317 -9.16 3.31 24.72
N TYR A 318 -8.83 3.56 23.46
CA TYR A 318 -8.80 4.92 22.85
C TYR A 318 -9.86 5.14 21.77
N LEU A 319 -10.38 4.06 21.19
CA LEU A 319 -11.23 4.14 20.01
C LEU A 319 -12.67 3.69 20.28
N GLY A 320 -12.94 2.96 21.37
CA GLY A 320 -14.26 2.39 21.67
C GLY A 320 -15.42 3.40 21.57
N GLU A 321 -15.32 4.54 22.25
CA GLU A 321 -16.36 5.59 22.20
C GLU A 321 -16.56 6.20 20.80
N ARG A 322 -15.52 6.21 19.96
CA ARG A 322 -15.62 6.65 18.55
C ARG A 322 -16.24 5.56 17.67
N VAL A 323 -15.96 4.29 17.96
CA VAL A 323 -16.59 3.14 17.27
C VAL A 323 -18.09 3.08 17.54
N LYS A 324 -18.57 3.46 18.74
CA LYS A 324 -20.02 3.51 19.05
C LYS A 324 -20.83 4.43 18.10
N LEU A 325 -20.19 5.34 17.36
CA LEU A 325 -20.85 6.13 16.31
C LEU A 325 -21.47 5.26 15.21
N ILE A 326 -20.96 4.04 14.99
CA ILE A 326 -21.52 3.03 14.07
C ILE A 326 -22.95 2.64 14.46
N ASN A 327 -23.36 2.78 15.73
CA ASN A 327 -24.74 2.50 16.18
C ASN A 327 -25.78 3.44 15.58
N ASN A 328 -25.35 4.57 15.02
CA ASN A 328 -26.22 5.52 14.34
C ASN A 328 -26.50 5.13 12.87
N LEU A 329 -25.88 4.07 12.34
CA LEU A 329 -26.21 3.50 11.04
C LEU A 329 -27.63 2.91 11.04
N LYS A 330 -28.37 3.12 9.94
CA LYS A 330 -29.76 2.69 9.78
C LYS A 330 -29.96 1.90 8.49
N SER A 331 -30.62 0.76 8.60
CA SER A 331 -31.00 -0.14 7.50
C SER A 331 -32.22 -0.96 7.92
N LYS A 332 -32.90 -1.62 6.97
CA LYS A 332 -34.09 -2.43 7.27
C LYS A 332 -33.77 -3.77 7.96
N TYR A 333 -32.65 -4.39 7.62
CA TYR A 333 -32.26 -5.74 8.06
C TYR A 333 -30.94 -5.77 8.86
N GLY A 334 -30.46 -4.61 9.34
CA GLY A 334 -29.28 -4.50 10.19
C GLY A 334 -27.95 -4.29 9.46
N THR A 335 -26.88 -4.37 10.23
CA THR A 335 -25.48 -4.13 9.82
C THR A 335 -24.68 -5.40 10.06
N PHE A 336 -24.00 -5.90 9.04
CA PHE A 336 -23.22 -7.14 9.08
C PHE A 336 -21.74 -6.84 8.93
N PHE A 337 -20.90 -7.41 9.80
CA PHE A 337 -19.46 -7.13 9.87
C PHE A 337 -18.65 -8.44 9.81
N VAL A 338 -17.55 -8.42 9.07
CA VAL A 338 -16.49 -9.45 9.11
C VAL A 338 -15.17 -8.81 9.48
N THR A 339 -14.28 -9.56 10.11
CA THR A 339 -12.93 -9.06 10.43
C THR A 339 -12.11 -8.80 9.16
N GLY A 340 -11.31 -7.73 9.16
CA GLY A 340 -10.17 -7.54 8.28
C GLY A 340 -8.87 -7.85 9.00
N ASN A 341 -7.72 -7.57 8.39
CA ASN A 341 -6.43 -7.86 9.02
C ASN A 341 -6.09 -6.90 10.16
N HIS A 342 -6.64 -5.68 10.19
CA HIS A 342 -6.29 -4.66 11.19
C HIS A 342 -6.81 -5.03 12.58
N GLU A 343 -8.00 -5.64 12.68
CA GLU A 343 -8.53 -6.18 13.93
C GLU A 343 -7.60 -7.23 14.59
N TYR A 344 -6.76 -7.93 13.80
CA TYR A 344 -5.81 -8.93 14.30
C TYR A 344 -4.42 -8.37 14.67
N TYR A 345 -3.98 -7.27 14.05
CA TYR A 345 -2.61 -6.74 14.27
C TYR A 345 -2.53 -5.43 15.05
N GLN A 346 -3.63 -4.72 15.28
CA GLN A 346 -3.63 -3.49 16.07
C GLN A 346 -3.71 -3.77 17.58
N ASP A 347 -4.80 -4.36 18.08
CA ASP A 347 -4.99 -4.73 19.49
C ASP A 347 -4.84 -6.26 19.70
N ASN A 348 -5.44 -6.81 20.76
CA ASN A 348 -5.91 -8.19 20.84
C ASN A 348 -7.29 -8.32 20.19
N ILE A 349 -7.46 -9.33 19.32
CA ILE A 349 -8.70 -9.58 18.59
C ILE A 349 -9.90 -9.85 19.53
N ASP A 350 -9.73 -10.63 20.60
CA ASP A 350 -10.81 -10.95 21.55
C ASP A 350 -11.34 -9.70 22.26
N THR A 351 -10.46 -8.72 22.49
CA THR A 351 -10.80 -7.45 23.13
C THR A 351 -11.66 -6.59 22.20
N TRP A 352 -11.36 -6.57 20.89
CA TRP A 352 -12.23 -5.95 19.89
C TRP A 352 -13.55 -6.67 19.70
N MET A 353 -13.56 -8.00 19.59
CA MET A 353 -14.79 -8.78 19.44
C MET A 353 -15.72 -8.58 20.65
N SER A 354 -15.19 -8.74 21.87
CA SER A 354 -15.99 -8.55 23.09
C SER A 354 -16.41 -7.09 23.32
N PHE A 355 -15.70 -6.11 22.77
CA PHE A 355 -16.18 -4.74 22.72
C PHE A 355 -17.35 -4.58 21.75
N PHE A 356 -17.22 -5.07 20.51
CA PHE A 356 -18.25 -5.02 19.48
C PHE A 356 -19.55 -5.70 19.96
N ASP A 357 -19.48 -6.95 20.44
CA ASP A 357 -20.63 -7.74 20.94
C ASP A 357 -21.45 -7.03 22.03
N LYS A 358 -20.80 -6.17 22.83
CA LYS A 358 -21.41 -5.48 23.99
C LYS A 358 -21.80 -4.03 23.74
N ASN A 359 -21.20 -3.38 22.73
CA ASN A 359 -21.30 -1.92 22.55
C ASN A 359 -21.73 -1.48 21.15
N VAL A 360 -21.74 -2.39 20.17
CA VAL A 360 -21.97 -2.04 18.76
C VAL A 360 -23.15 -2.82 18.17
N ASN A 361 -24.11 -2.11 17.60
CA ASN A 361 -25.32 -2.68 16.98
C ASN A 361 -25.03 -3.24 15.58
N MET A 362 -24.26 -4.34 15.51
CA MET A 362 -23.94 -5.05 14.28
C MET A 362 -23.79 -6.56 14.52
N THR A 363 -24.19 -7.38 13.55
CA THR A 363 -24.00 -8.83 13.59
C THR A 363 -22.60 -9.17 13.07
N ILE A 364 -21.74 -9.72 13.94
CA ILE A 364 -20.39 -10.18 13.57
C ILE A 364 -20.48 -11.58 12.95
N LEU A 365 -20.04 -11.72 11.70
CA LEU A 365 -20.10 -12.97 10.95
C LEU A 365 -18.75 -13.72 10.97
N ARG A 366 -18.44 -14.35 12.11
CA ARG A 366 -17.20 -15.11 12.33
C ARG A 366 -17.30 -16.56 11.85
N ASN A 367 -17.06 -16.78 10.55
CA ASN A 367 -17.28 -18.07 9.90
C ASN A 367 -18.71 -18.58 10.14
N SER A 368 -19.68 -17.69 9.96
CA SER A 368 -21.09 -17.88 10.27
C SER A 368 -21.97 -17.15 9.25
N ASN A 369 -23.28 -17.27 9.38
CA ASN A 369 -24.25 -16.62 8.51
C ASN A 369 -25.44 -16.05 9.27
N HIS A 370 -26.18 -15.18 8.58
CA HIS A 370 -27.48 -14.66 9.00
C HIS A 370 -28.47 -14.76 7.84
N ILE A 371 -29.71 -15.14 8.14
CA ILE A 371 -30.78 -15.36 7.14
C ILE A 371 -31.71 -14.16 7.12
N ILE A 372 -31.61 -13.34 6.07
CA ILE A 372 -32.55 -12.26 5.78
C ILE A 372 -33.75 -12.86 5.03
N LYS A 373 -34.93 -12.77 5.64
CA LYS A 373 -36.20 -13.26 5.07
C LYS A 373 -37.21 -12.11 4.93
N ARG A 374 -37.96 -12.09 3.83
CA ARG A 374 -39.14 -11.24 3.64
C ARG A 374 -40.40 -11.97 4.12
N GLU A 375 -41.38 -11.21 4.57
CA GLU A 375 -42.68 -11.75 5.00
C GLU A 375 -43.38 -12.47 3.83
N ASN A 376 -44.08 -13.55 4.15
CA ASN A 376 -44.88 -14.36 3.20
C ASN A 376 -44.11 -14.97 2.01
N THR A 377 -42.77 -15.01 2.03
CA THR A 377 -41.97 -15.72 1.01
C THR A 377 -41.24 -16.95 1.56
N ASN A 378 -40.80 -17.83 0.66
CA ASN A 378 -39.96 -18.99 1.00
C ASN A 378 -38.50 -18.82 0.55
N ASN A 379 -38.16 -17.76 -0.18
CA ASN A 379 -36.80 -17.46 -0.56
C ASN A 379 -36.13 -16.51 0.45
N VAL A 380 -34.82 -16.65 0.60
CA VAL A 380 -34.01 -15.87 1.56
C VAL A 380 -32.75 -15.29 0.92
N ILE A 381 -32.22 -14.23 1.51
CA ILE A 381 -30.82 -13.83 1.32
C ILE A 381 -30.04 -14.42 2.50
N CYS A 382 -29.04 -15.26 2.22
CA CYS A 382 -28.09 -15.70 3.24
C CYS A 382 -26.88 -14.75 3.21
N VAL A 383 -26.64 -14.01 4.28
CA VAL A 383 -25.42 -13.21 4.44
C VAL A 383 -24.43 -14.05 5.24
N ALA A 384 -23.47 -14.66 4.56
CA ALA A 384 -22.37 -15.42 5.17
C ALA A 384 -21.14 -14.53 5.33
N GLY A 385 -20.30 -14.81 6.33
CA GLY A 385 -19.05 -14.10 6.55
C GLY A 385 -17.97 -15.00 7.15
N VAL A 386 -16.70 -14.65 6.90
CA VAL A 386 -15.52 -15.42 7.30
C VAL A 386 -14.51 -14.55 8.06
N ASP A 387 -13.75 -15.16 8.97
CA ASP A 387 -12.59 -14.51 9.59
C ASP A 387 -11.48 -14.27 8.55
N ASP A 388 -10.78 -13.13 8.63
CA ASP A 388 -9.77 -12.75 7.62
C ASP A 388 -8.61 -13.74 7.50
N ILE A 389 -8.11 -13.92 6.26
CA ILE A 389 -7.04 -14.88 5.93
C ILE A 389 -5.69 -14.55 6.59
N PHE A 390 -5.46 -13.30 7.02
CA PHE A 390 -4.32 -12.96 7.85
C PHE A 390 -4.28 -13.79 9.15
N SER A 391 -5.43 -14.04 9.77
CA SER A 391 -5.52 -14.85 11.00
C SER A 391 -5.10 -16.31 10.77
N THR A 392 -5.48 -16.89 9.63
CA THR A 392 -5.01 -18.19 9.14
C THR A 392 -3.49 -18.19 8.95
N ASN A 393 -2.96 -17.16 8.27
CA ASN A 393 -1.54 -17.06 7.91
C ASN A 393 -0.62 -16.92 9.14
N ILE A 394 -1.04 -16.21 10.19
CA ILE A 394 -0.27 -16.09 11.43
C ILE A 394 -0.65 -17.12 12.51
N LYS A 395 -1.64 -17.98 12.24
CA LYS A 395 -2.18 -19.03 13.13
C LYS A 395 -2.71 -18.50 14.46
N VAL A 396 -3.64 -17.54 14.42
CA VAL A 396 -4.35 -17.07 15.62
C VAL A 396 -5.24 -18.19 16.17
N PRO A 397 -5.11 -18.62 17.44
CA PRO A 397 -5.95 -19.67 18.01
C PRO A 397 -7.44 -19.30 17.97
N GLY A 398 -8.31 -20.24 17.56
CA GLY A 398 -9.76 -20.00 17.50
C GLY A 398 -10.22 -19.09 16.35
N HIS A 399 -9.33 -18.74 15.42
CA HIS A 399 -9.59 -17.90 14.25
C HIS A 399 -9.02 -18.53 12.97
N GLY A 400 -9.46 -18.04 11.82
CA GLY A 400 -9.05 -18.51 10.49
C GLY A 400 -10.23 -18.63 9.54
N THR A 401 -10.00 -18.41 8.25
CA THR A 401 -11.04 -18.40 7.21
C THR A 401 -11.67 -19.79 6.99
N ASP A 402 -12.92 -19.97 7.41
CA ASP A 402 -13.71 -21.20 7.16
C ASP A 402 -15.03 -20.88 6.45
N ALA A 403 -14.97 -20.89 5.11
CA ALA A 403 -16.13 -20.71 4.26
C ALA A 403 -17.10 -21.91 4.28
N LYS A 404 -16.66 -23.12 4.69
CA LYS A 404 -17.55 -24.28 4.80
C LYS A 404 -18.53 -24.04 5.94
N LYS A 405 -18.01 -23.72 7.13
CA LYS A 405 -18.80 -23.38 8.31
C LYS A 405 -19.67 -22.14 8.08
N ALA A 406 -19.13 -21.11 7.43
CA ALA A 406 -19.90 -19.91 7.08
C ALA A 406 -21.13 -20.21 6.23
N LEU A 407 -21.02 -21.09 5.23
CA LEU A 407 -22.11 -21.43 4.31
C LEU A 407 -22.97 -22.62 4.76
N GLU A 408 -22.63 -23.31 5.85
CA GLU A 408 -23.29 -24.54 6.29
C GLU A 408 -24.79 -24.32 6.58
N GLY A 409 -25.10 -23.23 7.29
CA GLY A 409 -26.48 -22.82 7.63
C GLY A 409 -27.26 -22.09 6.52
N CYS A 410 -26.62 -21.73 5.40
CA CYS A 410 -27.37 -21.21 4.24
C CYS A 410 -28.20 -22.35 3.61
N PRO A 411 -29.50 -22.18 3.33
CA PRO A 411 -30.29 -23.20 2.65
C PRO A 411 -29.70 -23.60 1.29
N ASP A 412 -29.77 -24.88 0.93
CA ASP A 412 -29.21 -25.36 -0.36
C ASP A 412 -30.02 -24.90 -1.57
N ASN A 413 -31.33 -24.69 -1.39
CA ASN A 413 -32.27 -24.17 -2.38
C ASN A 413 -32.89 -22.85 -1.87
N ASN A 414 -33.48 -22.07 -2.78
CA ASN A 414 -34.23 -20.83 -2.47
C ASN A 414 -33.40 -19.75 -1.74
N SER A 415 -32.07 -19.76 -1.89
CA SER A 415 -31.14 -18.87 -1.18
C SER A 415 -30.29 -18.03 -2.14
N THR A 416 -30.39 -16.70 -2.02
CA THR A 416 -29.42 -15.79 -2.62
C THR A 416 -28.27 -15.59 -1.64
N ASN A 417 -27.26 -16.47 -1.72
CA ASN A 417 -26.10 -16.43 -0.84
C ASN A 417 -25.13 -15.30 -1.23
N ILE A 418 -24.83 -14.44 -0.26
CA ILE A 418 -23.91 -13.30 -0.32
C ILE A 418 -22.79 -13.54 0.69
N LEU A 419 -21.54 -13.41 0.27
CA LEU A 419 -20.36 -13.65 1.12
C LEU A 419 -19.63 -12.35 1.45
N LEU A 420 -19.49 -12.02 2.72
CA LEU A 420 -18.60 -10.97 3.20
C LEU A 420 -17.20 -11.58 3.46
N VAL A 421 -16.17 -10.98 2.86
CA VAL A 421 -14.77 -11.36 3.07
C VAL A 421 -13.90 -10.13 2.86
N HIS A 422 -12.99 -9.83 3.79
CA HIS A 422 -12.19 -8.62 3.69
C HIS A 422 -11.26 -8.65 2.46
N GLN A 423 -10.33 -9.61 2.38
CA GLN A 423 -9.37 -9.72 1.27
C GLN A 423 -9.93 -10.37 -0.01
N PRO A 424 -9.77 -9.76 -1.21
CA PRO A 424 -10.33 -10.29 -2.45
C PRO A 424 -9.60 -11.54 -2.96
N ASN A 425 -8.32 -11.71 -2.61
CA ASN A 425 -7.56 -12.93 -2.91
C ASN A 425 -8.14 -14.14 -2.16
N ALA A 426 -8.61 -13.96 -0.91
CA ALA A 426 -9.31 -15.01 -0.15
C ALA A 426 -10.69 -15.31 -0.75
N GLY A 427 -11.48 -14.27 -1.07
CA GLY A 427 -12.75 -14.42 -1.77
C GLY A 427 -12.62 -15.19 -3.09
N ASN A 428 -11.63 -14.86 -3.91
CA ASN A 428 -11.31 -15.57 -5.15
C ASN A 428 -10.95 -17.05 -4.94
N ALA A 429 -10.22 -17.38 -3.86
CA ALA A 429 -9.88 -18.77 -3.52
C ALA A 429 -11.12 -19.56 -3.06
N ILE A 430 -11.98 -18.95 -2.25
CA ILE A 430 -13.26 -19.54 -1.81
C ILE A 430 -14.17 -19.81 -3.02
N LEU A 431 -14.35 -18.81 -3.89
CA LEU A 431 -15.21 -18.90 -5.08
C LEU A 431 -14.77 -19.98 -6.07
N ARG A 432 -13.48 -20.34 -6.11
CA ARG A 432 -12.94 -21.44 -6.96
C ARG A 432 -12.84 -22.78 -6.25
N SER A 433 -13.22 -22.87 -4.97
CA SER A 433 -13.14 -24.11 -4.20
C SER A 433 -14.26 -25.11 -4.56
N PRO A 434 -14.06 -26.43 -4.39
CA PRO A 434 -15.10 -27.43 -4.64
C PRO A 434 -16.39 -27.27 -3.82
N LEU A 435 -16.34 -26.53 -2.70
CA LEU A 435 -17.48 -26.20 -1.85
C LEU A 435 -18.62 -25.52 -2.64
N LEU A 436 -18.26 -24.64 -3.58
CA LEU A 436 -19.20 -23.85 -4.39
C LEU A 436 -20.08 -24.72 -5.31
N LYS A 437 -19.69 -25.98 -5.57
CA LYS A 437 -20.53 -26.95 -6.28
C LYS A 437 -21.74 -27.45 -5.45
N LYS A 438 -21.75 -27.19 -4.14
CA LYS A 438 -22.83 -27.56 -3.21
C LYS A 438 -23.48 -26.36 -2.53
N LYS A 439 -22.69 -25.34 -2.17
CA LYS A 439 -23.16 -24.07 -1.60
C LYS A 439 -22.78 -22.92 -2.56
N PRO A 440 -23.58 -22.63 -3.60
CA PRO A 440 -23.26 -21.57 -4.55
C PRO A 440 -23.27 -20.20 -3.87
N VAL A 441 -22.28 -19.36 -4.18
CA VAL A 441 -22.20 -17.95 -3.75
C VAL A 441 -22.40 -17.08 -4.98
N HIS A 442 -23.37 -16.17 -4.92
CA HIS A 442 -23.78 -15.36 -6.07
C HIS A 442 -23.00 -14.04 -6.11
N LEU A 443 -22.77 -13.43 -4.95
CA LEU A 443 -22.06 -12.17 -4.79
C LEU A 443 -21.14 -12.20 -3.55
N THR A 444 -19.87 -11.87 -3.75
CA THR A 444 -18.87 -11.69 -2.68
C THR A 444 -18.54 -10.20 -2.54
N LEU A 445 -18.49 -9.66 -1.31
CA LEU A 445 -18.24 -8.24 -1.02
C LEU A 445 -16.95 -8.06 -0.21
N SER A 446 -16.01 -7.27 -0.74
CA SER A 446 -14.62 -7.20 -0.28
C SER A 446 -14.02 -5.78 -0.39
N GLY A 447 -12.95 -5.52 0.36
CA GLY A 447 -12.19 -4.26 0.40
C GLY A 447 -10.69 -4.51 0.31
N HIS A 448 -9.94 -4.13 1.36
CA HIS A 448 -8.50 -4.35 1.59
C HIS A 448 -7.53 -3.62 0.65
N THR A 449 -7.84 -3.54 -0.65
CA THR A 449 -6.88 -3.07 -1.65
C THR A 449 -6.65 -1.56 -1.62
N HIS A 450 -7.58 -0.80 -1.07
CA HIS A 450 -7.77 0.65 -1.25
C HIS A 450 -7.74 1.12 -2.72
N ALA A 451 -8.03 0.23 -3.67
CA ALA A 451 -7.71 0.37 -5.10
C ALA A 451 -6.26 0.84 -5.38
N GLY A 452 -5.30 0.49 -4.51
CA GLY A 452 -3.95 1.06 -4.49
C GLY A 452 -3.96 2.52 -4.02
N GLN A 453 -3.92 2.73 -2.70
CA GLN A 453 -4.11 4.03 -2.03
C GLN A 453 -3.25 5.18 -2.61
N PHE A 454 -1.97 4.94 -2.90
CA PHE A 454 -1.05 5.94 -3.43
C PHE A 454 -0.79 5.72 -4.93
N TYR A 455 -0.65 6.80 -5.70
CA TYR A 455 -0.41 6.74 -7.15
C TYR A 455 0.82 5.90 -7.54
N VAL A 456 1.91 6.01 -6.78
CA VAL A 456 3.14 5.21 -6.98
C VAL A 456 3.04 3.77 -6.48
N VAL A 457 2.03 3.43 -5.68
CA VAL A 457 1.80 2.07 -5.16
C VAL A 457 0.80 1.30 -6.03
N TYR A 458 -0.07 1.99 -6.78
CA TYR A 458 -1.07 1.39 -7.67
C TYR A 458 -0.54 0.24 -8.54
N PRO A 459 0.63 0.33 -9.24
CA PRO A 459 1.13 -0.78 -10.05
C PRO A 459 1.50 -2.01 -9.22
N ILE A 460 2.01 -1.81 -8.00
CA ILE A 460 2.36 -2.89 -7.07
C ILE A 460 1.09 -3.53 -6.51
N ALA A 461 0.09 -2.72 -6.12
CA ALA A 461 -1.19 -3.21 -5.64
C ALA A 461 -1.95 -4.01 -6.72
N TRP A 462 -1.86 -3.59 -7.99
CA TRP A 462 -2.42 -4.29 -9.14
C TRP A 462 -1.74 -5.65 -9.40
N LEU A 463 -0.40 -5.73 -9.25
CA LEU A 463 0.34 -6.99 -9.41
C LEU A 463 0.09 -8.02 -8.29
N LEU A 464 -0.29 -7.58 -7.09
CA LEU A 464 -0.46 -8.45 -5.91
C LEU A 464 -1.91 -8.89 -5.65
N ASN A 465 -2.90 -8.28 -6.30
CA ASN A 465 -4.32 -8.57 -6.07
C ASN A 465 -5.00 -9.09 -7.33
N THR A 466 -5.71 -10.22 -7.21
CA THR A 466 -6.47 -10.82 -8.32
C THR A 466 -7.54 -9.87 -8.88
N TYR A 467 -8.14 -9.07 -8.00
CA TYR A 467 -9.13 -8.05 -8.31
C TYR A 467 -8.80 -6.79 -7.50
N LEU A 468 -8.54 -5.67 -8.17
CA LEU A 468 -8.08 -4.44 -7.51
C LEU A 468 -9.25 -3.56 -7.02
N SER A 469 -10.31 -3.42 -7.82
CA SER A 469 -11.53 -2.67 -7.49
C SER A 469 -12.63 -2.94 -8.52
N GLY A 470 -13.90 -2.72 -8.16
CA GLY A 470 -15.07 -2.89 -9.04
C GLY A 470 -15.71 -4.27 -8.99
N LEU A 471 -16.71 -4.51 -9.85
CA LEU A 471 -17.43 -5.78 -10.00
C LEU A 471 -16.72 -6.70 -11.01
N HIS A 472 -16.53 -7.96 -10.66
CA HIS A 472 -15.88 -8.97 -11.51
C HIS A 472 -16.62 -10.31 -11.42
N THR A 473 -16.82 -10.99 -12.55
CA THR A 473 -17.26 -12.40 -12.58
C THR A 473 -16.05 -13.32 -12.38
N VAL A 474 -16.17 -14.30 -11.47
CA VAL A 474 -15.04 -15.13 -11.02
C VAL A 474 -15.08 -16.55 -11.60
N ILE A 475 -16.26 -17.18 -11.60
CA ILE A 475 -16.54 -18.49 -12.19
C ILE A 475 -18.06 -18.68 -12.31
N GLY A 476 -18.54 -19.12 -13.47
CA GLY A 476 -19.99 -19.21 -13.75
C GLY A 476 -20.68 -17.86 -13.48
N ASN A 477 -21.76 -17.87 -12.70
CA ASN A 477 -22.51 -16.66 -12.32
C ASN A 477 -22.00 -16.01 -11.02
N SER A 478 -20.97 -16.58 -10.37
CA SER A 478 -20.42 -16.08 -9.11
C SER A 478 -19.58 -14.81 -9.33
N GLN A 479 -19.97 -13.72 -8.66
CA GLN A 479 -19.34 -12.41 -8.78
C GLN A 479 -18.64 -11.99 -7.49
N ILE A 480 -17.65 -11.10 -7.61
CA ILE A 480 -17.02 -10.38 -6.50
C ILE A 480 -17.05 -8.88 -6.77
N TYR A 481 -17.46 -8.09 -5.79
CA TYR A 481 -17.27 -6.65 -5.77
C TYR A 481 -16.13 -6.29 -4.81
N VAL A 482 -15.14 -5.56 -5.31
CA VAL A 482 -14.02 -5.03 -4.52
C VAL A 482 -14.14 -3.52 -4.41
N SER A 483 -14.38 -3.05 -3.19
CA SER A 483 -14.43 -1.64 -2.83
C SER A 483 -13.05 -0.98 -2.97
N ALA A 484 -13.00 0.29 -3.35
CA ALA A 484 -11.78 1.10 -3.25
C ALA A 484 -11.46 1.55 -1.82
N GLY A 485 -12.29 1.21 -0.83
CA GLY A 485 -12.16 1.59 0.57
C GLY A 485 -12.85 2.90 0.90
N THR A 486 -13.63 2.91 1.97
CA THR A 486 -14.40 4.08 2.40
C THR A 486 -13.50 5.20 2.91
N ASN A 487 -12.57 4.89 3.82
CA ASN A 487 -11.51 5.81 4.23
C ASN A 487 -10.14 5.28 3.74
N PHE A 488 -9.10 5.47 4.53
CA PHE A 488 -7.69 5.28 4.17
C PHE A 488 -6.93 4.76 5.38
N TRP A 489 -5.91 3.94 5.14
CA TRP A 489 -5.01 3.51 6.20
C TRP A 489 -3.86 4.50 6.39
N GLY A 490 -3.54 4.85 7.64
CA GLY A 490 -2.40 5.69 7.98
C GLY A 490 -2.48 7.09 7.35
N PRO A 491 -1.67 7.42 6.33
CA PRO A 491 -1.72 8.73 5.70
C PRO A 491 -3.09 9.09 5.11
N PRO A 492 -3.62 10.29 5.39
CA PRO A 492 -4.85 10.81 4.81
C PRO A 492 -4.65 11.24 3.35
N VAL A 493 -4.29 10.30 2.48
CA VAL A 493 -3.97 10.54 1.06
C VAL A 493 -4.51 9.36 0.24
N LYS A 494 -5.43 9.60 -0.70
CA LYS A 494 -5.90 8.59 -1.68
C LYS A 494 -5.77 9.07 -3.13
N ARG A 495 -5.92 8.15 -4.08
CA ARG A 495 -6.15 8.47 -5.50
C ARG A 495 -7.56 9.04 -5.72
N TRP A 496 -7.76 9.71 -6.86
CA TRP A 496 -9.03 10.30 -7.30
C TRP A 496 -10.22 9.32 -7.15
N ASN A 497 -11.40 9.81 -6.74
CA ASN A 497 -12.66 9.05 -6.56
C ASN A 497 -12.52 7.72 -5.80
N SER A 498 -11.57 7.63 -4.85
CA SER A 498 -11.25 6.39 -4.14
C SER A 498 -11.68 6.37 -2.65
N CYS A 499 -12.30 7.42 -2.10
CA CYS A 499 -13.00 7.35 -0.80
C CYS A 499 -14.48 7.05 -1.07
N GLU A 500 -14.88 5.79 -1.14
CA GLU A 500 -16.20 5.40 -1.66
C GLU A 500 -17.17 4.82 -0.63
N ILE A 501 -18.45 5.09 -0.85
CA ILE A 501 -19.57 4.36 -0.25
C ILE A 501 -20.34 3.76 -1.41
N THR A 502 -20.43 2.43 -1.46
CA THR A 502 -21.03 1.75 -2.61
C THR A 502 -22.42 1.24 -2.24
N LEU A 503 -23.44 1.77 -2.91
CA LEU A 503 -24.80 1.25 -2.88
C LEU A 503 -24.97 0.21 -4.00
N ILE A 504 -24.89 -1.05 -3.62
CA ILE A 504 -25.17 -2.19 -4.50
C ILE A 504 -26.68 -2.39 -4.56
N SER A 505 -27.23 -2.62 -5.75
CA SER A 505 -28.62 -3.05 -5.96
C SER A 505 -28.61 -4.43 -6.60
N LEU A 506 -29.25 -5.42 -5.98
CA LEU A 506 -29.47 -6.72 -6.61
C LEU A 506 -30.50 -6.60 -7.73
N ARG A 507 -30.23 -7.26 -8.85
CA ARG A 507 -31.04 -7.27 -10.06
C ARG A 507 -31.27 -8.70 -10.54
N GLN A 508 -32.44 -8.98 -11.10
CA GLN A 508 -32.65 -10.20 -11.88
C GLN A 508 -31.67 -10.19 -13.09
N GLY A 509 -30.99 -11.33 -13.29
CA GLY A 509 -29.85 -11.47 -14.21
C GLY A 509 -30.08 -12.39 -15.38
#